data_AF-A0A318NEC4-F1
#
_entry.id   AF-A0A318NEC4-F1
#
_cell.length_a   1.000
_cell.length_b   1.000
_cell.length_c   1.000
_cell.angle_alpha   90.00
_cell.angle_beta   90.00
_cell.angle_gamma   90.00
#
_symmetry.space_group_name_H-M   'P 1'
#
loop_
_entity.id
_entity.type
_entity.pdbx_description
1 polymer ?
#
loop_
_entity_poly.entity_id
_entity_poly.type
_entity_poly.pdbx_seq_one_letter_code
_entity_poly.pdbx_strand_id
1 'polypeptide(L)' 'EVFGLARPELAGLLSAPWYGLKVCAEVPGEPLAAVGGFSITAQHGLEELAAADTVVVVGVPNAFGGEV' A
#
# COMPACT_ATOMS: atom_id res chain seq x y z
N GLU A 1 5.82 -8.06 -0.87
CA GLU A 1 5.97 -9.49 -0.58
C GLU A 1 4.57 -10.05 -0.32
N VAL A 2 4.10 -11.05 -1.08
CA VAL A 2 2.75 -11.62 -0.92
C VAL A 2 2.71 -12.65 0.20
N PHE A 3 3.86 -13.24 0.52
CA PHE A 3 4.01 -14.14 1.64
C PHE A 3 4.36 -13.28 2.86
N GLY A 4 3.33 -12.82 3.56
CA GLY A 4 3.47 -12.19 4.87
C GLY A 4 4.03 -13.19 5.88
N LEU A 5 5.33 -13.50 5.74
CA LEU A 5 6.03 -14.39 6.64
C LEU A 5 5.88 -13.80 8.04
N ALA A 6 5.42 -14.63 8.97
CA ALA A 6 5.44 -14.24 10.37
C ALA A 6 6.87 -13.84 10.72
N ARG A 7 7.03 -12.65 11.31
CA ARG A 7 8.31 -12.12 11.80
C ARG A 7 8.34 -12.21 13.34
N PRO A 8 8.34 -13.42 13.94
CA PRO A 8 8.28 -13.59 15.38
C PRO A 8 9.48 -12.98 16.11
N GLU A 9 10.60 -12.75 15.43
CA GLU A 9 11.74 -12.01 15.98
C GLU A 9 11.42 -10.53 16.25
N LEU A 10 10.39 -9.98 15.60
CA LEU A 10 9.84 -8.67 15.92
C LEU A 10 8.79 -8.75 17.03
N ALA A 11 8.20 -9.93 17.25
CA ALA A 11 7.22 -10.17 18.32
C ALA A 11 7.94 -10.28 19.67
N GLY A 12 7.92 -9.19 20.45
CA GLY A 12 8.54 -9.09 21.77
C GLY A 12 9.49 -7.90 21.92
N LEU A 13 10.01 -7.36 20.82
CA LEU A 13 10.78 -6.10 20.82
C LEU A 13 9.89 -4.86 20.71
N LEU A 14 8.64 -5.04 20.26
CA LEU A 14 7.70 -3.97 19.98
C LEU A 14 6.40 -4.22 20.76
N SER A 15 6.04 -3.29 21.64
CA SER A 15 4.78 -3.32 22.42
C SER A 15 3.55 -2.93 21.58
N ALA A 16 3.77 -2.38 20.39
CA ALA A 16 2.76 -1.98 19.42
C ALA A 16 3.33 -2.14 17.98
N PRO A 17 2.50 -2.16 16.92
CA PRO A 17 2.99 -2.16 15.56
C PRO A 17 3.98 -1.00 15.34
N TRP A 18 5.15 -1.30 14.79
CA TRP A 18 6.18 -0.30 14.49
C TRP A 18 5.78 0.72 13.42
N TYR A 19 4.73 0.43 12.65
CA TYR A 19 4.09 1.36 11.74
C TYR A 19 2.61 1.01 11.52
N GLY A 20 1.79 2.04 11.28
CA GLY A 20 0.49 1.89 10.64
C GLY A 20 0.66 1.97 9.12
N LEU A 21 -0.04 1.13 8.37
CA LEU A 21 -0.07 1.18 6.91
C LEU A 21 -1.50 1.42 6.44
N LYS A 22 -1.70 2.47 5.64
CA LYS A 22 -2.94 2.72 4.90
C LYS A 22 -2.64 2.64 3.41
N VAL A 23 -3.40 1.82 2.69
CA VAL A 23 -3.37 1.78 1.22
C VAL A 23 -4.46 2.71 0.72
N CYS A 24 -4.06 3.76 0.03
CA CYS A 24 -4.95 4.84 -0.40
C CYS A 24 -5.15 4.86 -1.92
N ALA A 25 -6.33 5.27 -2.36
CA ALA A 25 -6.66 5.54 -3.75
C ALA A 25 -7.64 6.72 -3.85
N GLU A 26 -7.76 7.31 -5.05
CA GLU A 26 -8.76 8.36 -5.31
C GLU A 26 -10.19 7.84 -5.10
N VAL A 27 -10.46 6.59 -5.50
CA VAL A 27 -11.74 5.90 -5.29
C VAL A 27 -11.52 4.68 -4.39
N PRO A 28 -11.73 4.82 -3.06
CA PRO A 28 -11.57 3.71 -2.12
C PRO A 28 -12.61 2.61 -2.36
N GLY A 29 -12.23 1.36 -2.11
CA GLY A 29 -13.10 0.19 -2.25
C GLY A 29 -13.16 -0.39 -3.66
N GLU A 30 -12.71 0.34 -4.68
CA GLU A 30 -12.63 -0.19 -6.05
C GLU A 30 -11.34 -0.99 -6.28
N PRO A 31 -11.40 -2.13 -7.03
CA PRO A 31 -10.22 -2.88 -7.38
C PRO A 31 -9.31 -2.12 -8.36
N LEU A 32 -8.05 -1.93 -7.96
CA LEU A 32 -6.98 -1.40 -8.80
C LEU A 32 -6.22 -2.52 -9.48
N ALA A 33 -5.89 -2.35 -10.76
CA ALA A 33 -5.02 -3.26 -11.49
C ALA A 33 -3.60 -3.22 -10.92
N ALA A 34 -3.05 -4.39 -10.60
CA ALA A 34 -1.65 -4.54 -10.20
C ALA A 34 -0.92 -5.50 -11.15
N VAL A 35 0.40 -5.33 -11.25
CA VAL A 35 1.25 -6.22 -12.06
C VAL A 35 1.27 -7.62 -11.45
N GLY A 36 1.28 -8.65 -12.30
CA GLY A 36 1.37 -10.04 -11.87
C GLY A 36 0.02 -10.75 -11.71
N GLY A 37 -1.06 -10.21 -12.30
CA GLY A 37 -2.38 -10.84 -12.29
C GLY A 37 -3.14 -10.66 -10.96
N PHE A 38 -2.74 -9.68 -10.16
CA PHE A 38 -3.39 -9.33 -8.90
C PHE A 38 -4.23 -8.06 -9.05
N SER A 39 -5.24 -7.92 -8.19
CA SER A 39 -5.93 -6.66 -7.93
C SER A 39 -5.68 -6.21 -6.50
N ILE A 40 -5.55 -4.91 -6.28
CA ILE A 40 -5.44 -4.31 -4.94
C ILE A 40 -6.68 -3.46 -4.68
N THR A 41 -7.35 -3.67 -3.56
CA THR A 41 -8.43 -2.79 -3.10
C THR A 41 -7.90 -1.87 -2.01
N ALA A 42 -7.73 -0.59 -2.34
CA ALA A 42 -7.38 0.43 -1.36
C ALA A 42 -8.60 0.76 -0.49
N GLN A 43 -8.43 0.78 0.84
CA GLN A 43 -9.54 1.03 1.76
C GLN A 43 -9.66 2.51 2.19
N HIS A 44 -8.71 3.34 1.76
CA HIS A 44 -8.59 4.72 2.23
C HIS A 44 -8.51 5.71 1.06
N GLY A 45 -8.94 6.96 1.30
CA GLY A 45 -8.85 8.08 0.36
C GLY A 45 -7.48 8.77 0.36
N LEU A 46 -7.23 9.62 -0.63
CA LEU A 46 -5.97 10.38 -0.76
C LEU A 46 -5.80 11.45 0.33
N GLU A 47 -6.88 11.83 1.02
CA GLU A 47 -6.86 12.80 2.12
C GLU A 47 -5.97 12.32 3.29
N GLU A 48 -5.84 11.00 3.46
CA GLU A 48 -5.00 10.38 4.49
C GLU A 48 -3.51 10.67 4.32
N LEU A 49 -3.08 11.03 3.10
CA LEU A 49 -1.70 11.40 2.82
C LEU A 49 -1.26 12.63 3.63
N ALA A 50 -2.17 13.55 3.92
CA ALA A 50 -1.86 14.76 4.69
C ALA A 50 -1.52 14.46 6.16
N ALA A 51 -2.00 13.34 6.69
CA ALA A 51 -1.74 12.91 8.06
C ALA A 51 -0.59 11.89 8.16
N ALA A 52 -0.04 11.43 7.04
CA ALA A 52 0.98 10.39 7.03
C ALA A 52 2.38 10.95 7.33
N ASP A 53 3.11 10.30 8.24
CA ASP A 53 4.52 10.60 8.49
C ASP A 53 5.43 10.23 7.29
N THR A 54 4.97 9.29 6.45
CA THR A 54 5.71 8.81 5.29
C THR A 54 4.73 8.42 4.18
N VAL A 55 5.00 8.90 2.97
CA VAL A 55 4.24 8.55 1.75
C VAL A 55 5.12 7.71 0.84
N VAL A 56 4.61 6.54 0.45
CA VAL A 56 5.24 5.65 -0.53
C VAL A 56 4.46 5.71 -1.83
N VAL A 57 5.06 6.25 -2.88
CA VAL A 57 4.48 6.25 -4.24
C VAL A 57 5.00 5.01 -4.97
N VAL A 58 4.08 4.09 -5.28
CA VAL A 58 4.42 2.84 -5.98
C VAL A 58 4.70 3.08 -7.46
N GLY A 59 5.59 2.28 -8.04
CA GLY A 59 5.86 2.31 -9.47
C GLY A 59 4.67 1.80 -10.29
N VAL A 60 4.46 2.41 -11.46
CA VAL A 60 3.45 2.02 -12.44
C VAL A 60 4.12 1.61 -13.75
N PRO A 61 3.47 0.80 -14.61
CA PRO A 61 4.04 0.40 -15.90
C PRO A 61 4.38 1.59 -16.80
N ASN A 62 3.54 2.63 -16.80
CA ASN A 62 3.81 3.90 -17.49
C ASN A 62 3.32 5.09 -16.65
N ALA A 63 4.26 5.89 -16.14
CA ALA A 63 3.96 7.07 -15.31
C ALA A 63 3.48 8.29 -16.11
N PHE A 64 3.59 8.25 -17.44
CA PHE A 64 3.30 9.40 -18.32
C PHE A 64 1.99 9.25 -19.11
N GLY A 65 1.25 8.14 -18.94
CA GLY A 65 -0.10 7.97 -19.49
C GLY A 65 -0.17 7.91 -21.02
N GLY A 66 0.48 6.91 -21.63
CA GLY A 66 0.36 6.58 -23.06
C GLY A 66 0.52 5.08 -23.34
N GLU A 67 0.12 4.61 -24.51
CA GLU A 67 0.46 3.25 -24.96
C GLU A 67 1.99 3.14 -25.18
N VAL A 68 2.57 2.03 -24.71
CA VAL A 68 3.98 1.66 -24.93
C VAL A 68 4.14 0.84 -26.21
#